data_AF-A0A0R1NND2-F1
#
_entry.id   AF-A0A0R1NND2-F1
#
_cell.length_a   1.000
_cell.length_b   1.000
_cell.length_c   1.000
_cell.angle_alpha   90.00
_cell.angle_beta   90.00
_cell.angle_gamma   90.00
#
_symmetry.space_group_name_H-M   'P 1'
#
loop_
_entity.id
_entity.type
_entity.pdbx_description
1 polymer ?
#
loop_
_entity_poly.entity_id
_entity_poly.type
_entity_poly.pdbx_seq_one_letter_code
_entity_poly.pdbx_strand_id
1 'polypeptide(L)'
;MEAPLEQKSGEQALGDQETGEPVQADQPKENIPPQSVQQPNVANSNQIDPKDFGNCLNLDNLNAYRRQLGYPRTDNICVYGYFFSTGAIVLLGPIGALTSKYYMISFEKDGILFLGIGMTQHFNGQNSFVNFSDISSIKFTNVGMNYHLDVKSPKGEIKAKIGKLILGHSWQGENGKKLYEMYGQK
;
A
#
# COMPACT_ATOMS: atom_id res chain seq x y z
N MET A 1 -0.67 33.19 -63.30
CA MET A 1 0.76 33.42 -63.55
C MET A 1 0.94 34.91 -63.65
N GLU A 2 1.71 35.48 -62.73
CA GLU A 2 2.60 36.65 -62.89
C GLU A 2 2.89 37.21 -61.48
N ALA A 3 4.14 37.06 -61.06
CA ALA A 3 4.79 37.89 -60.05
C ALA A 3 5.64 38.92 -60.81
N PRO A 4 5.99 40.06 -60.19
CA PRO A 4 7.42 40.38 -60.02
C PRO A 4 7.75 41.09 -58.67
N LEU A 5 8.81 40.67 -57.95
CA LEU A 5 10.19 41.22 -57.90
C LEU A 5 10.31 42.55 -57.10
N GLU A 6 10.96 42.56 -55.91
CA GLU A 6 12.37 42.97 -55.65
C GLU A 6 12.61 44.49 -55.92
N GLN A 7 13.26 45.33 -55.10
CA GLN A 7 14.47 45.19 -54.26
C GLN A 7 14.77 46.50 -53.47
N LYS A 8 15.44 46.34 -52.31
CA LYS A 8 16.54 47.13 -51.66
C LYS A 8 16.65 48.67 -51.73
N SER A 9 16.96 49.29 -50.59
CA SER A 9 18.18 50.11 -50.32
C SER A 9 18.19 50.53 -48.84
N GLY A 10 19.20 50.17 -48.01
CA GLY A 10 20.33 51.06 -47.59
C GLY A 10 19.96 51.80 -46.29
N GLU A 11 20.78 52.08 -45.28
CA GLU A 11 22.19 51.91 -44.99
C GLU A 11 22.38 52.19 -43.47
N GLN A 12 23.56 51.86 -42.92
CA GLN A 12 23.91 51.74 -41.51
C GLN A 12 24.06 53.07 -40.74
N ALA A 13 23.89 53.06 -39.41
CA ALA A 13 24.78 53.77 -38.48
C ALA A 13 24.72 53.19 -37.06
N LEU A 14 25.86 53.26 -36.39
CA LEU A 14 26.32 52.56 -35.20
C LEU A 14 26.27 53.48 -33.96
N GLY A 15 26.14 52.87 -32.76
CA GLY A 15 26.57 53.41 -31.46
C GLY A 15 25.45 53.98 -30.57
N ASP A 16 25.45 53.85 -29.25
CA ASP A 16 26.22 53.05 -28.31
C ASP A 16 25.37 52.83 -27.05
N GLN A 17 25.42 51.60 -26.55
CA GLN A 17 25.28 51.12 -25.17
C GLN A 17 24.55 51.99 -24.12
N GLU A 18 23.33 51.56 -23.76
CA GLU A 18 22.79 51.76 -22.41
C GLU A 18 22.62 50.37 -21.75
N THR A 19 23.15 50.24 -20.54
CA THR A 19 23.29 48.99 -19.79
C THR A 19 21.94 48.58 -19.23
N GLY A 20 21.22 47.68 -19.92
CA GLY A 20 19.99 47.06 -19.44
C GLY A 20 20.25 45.66 -18.88
N GLU A 21 19.85 45.42 -17.64
CA GLU A 21 19.81 44.09 -17.00
C GLU A 21 18.90 43.13 -17.80
N PRO A 22 19.31 41.87 -18.07
CA PRO A 22 18.46 40.95 -18.82
C PRO A 22 17.36 40.35 -17.93
N VAL A 23 16.12 40.68 -18.29
CA VAL A 23 14.89 40.01 -17.86
C VAL A 23 14.91 38.57 -18.36
N GLN A 24 14.74 37.63 -17.43
CA GLN A 24 14.79 36.19 -17.69
C GLN A 24 13.52 35.72 -18.41
N ALA A 25 13.70 35.04 -19.55
CA ALA A 25 12.64 34.54 -20.42
C ALA A 25 11.83 33.39 -19.79
N ASP A 26 10.53 33.40 -20.11
CA ASP A 26 9.51 32.39 -19.78
C ASP A 26 9.96 30.95 -20.09
N GLN A 27 9.86 30.07 -19.09
CA GLN A 27 9.84 28.62 -19.27
C GLN A 27 8.40 28.07 -19.09
N PRO A 28 7.98 27.07 -19.88
CA PRO A 28 6.60 26.58 -19.89
C PRO A 28 6.21 25.90 -18.57
N LYS A 29 4.98 26.18 -18.10
CA LYS A 29 4.35 25.56 -16.94
C LYS A 29 4.24 24.05 -17.14
N GLU A 30 5.02 23.30 -16.38
CA GLU A 30 4.94 21.85 -16.28
C GLU A 30 3.59 21.47 -15.62
N ASN A 31 2.77 20.70 -16.33
CA ASN A 31 1.53 20.13 -15.82
C ASN A 31 1.85 19.18 -14.66
N ILE A 32 1.61 19.60 -13.42
CA ILE A 32 1.69 18.73 -12.24
C ILE A 32 0.48 17.76 -12.28
N PRO A 33 0.66 16.44 -12.44
CA PRO A 33 -0.44 15.50 -12.28
C PRO A 33 -0.90 15.45 -10.80
N PRO A 34 -2.19 15.18 -10.53
CA PRO A 34 -2.72 15.19 -9.16
C PRO A 34 -1.97 14.18 -8.27
N GLN A 35 -1.54 14.68 -7.11
CA GLN A 35 -0.75 13.95 -6.12
C GLN A 35 -1.40 12.60 -5.77
N SER A 36 -0.73 11.52 -6.14
CA SER A 36 -0.93 10.22 -5.49
C SER A 36 -0.56 10.38 -4.01
N VAL A 37 -1.49 9.98 -3.14
CA VAL A 37 -1.31 9.95 -1.69
C VAL A 37 -0.04 9.13 -1.41
N GLN A 38 1.03 9.81 -1.00
CA GLN A 38 2.30 9.16 -0.70
C GLN A 38 2.13 8.36 0.60
N GLN A 39 2.51 7.08 0.56
CA GLN A 39 2.80 6.29 1.76
C GLN A 39 3.76 7.10 2.65
N PRO A 40 3.60 7.05 3.99
CA PRO A 40 4.53 7.75 4.87
C PRO A 40 5.96 7.29 4.59
N ASN A 41 6.79 8.26 4.19
CA ASN A 41 8.21 8.11 3.94
C ASN A 41 8.93 7.84 5.27
N VAL A 42 9.28 6.57 5.53
CA VAL A 42 10.11 6.18 6.69
C VAL A 42 11.57 6.54 6.40
N ALA A 43 11.93 7.79 6.65
CA ALA A 43 13.33 8.21 6.75
C ALA A 43 13.81 8.05 8.21
N ASN A 44 14.87 7.26 8.39
CA ASN A 44 15.65 6.98 9.61
C ASN A 44 15.07 6.06 10.70
N SER A 45 15.40 4.78 10.60
CA SER A 45 15.79 3.94 11.74
C SER A 45 16.64 2.77 11.21
N ASN A 46 17.70 2.38 11.92
CA ASN A 46 18.44 1.13 11.70
C ASN A 46 17.47 0.03 11.21
N GLN A 47 17.70 -0.56 10.03
CA GLN A 47 16.82 -1.59 9.50
C GLN A 47 16.91 -2.82 10.40
N ILE A 48 16.03 -2.90 11.40
CA ILE A 48 15.82 -4.09 12.24
C ILE A 48 15.30 -5.19 11.31
N ASP A 49 15.92 -6.36 11.29
CA ASP A 49 15.41 -7.49 10.52
C ASP A 49 14.01 -7.83 11.05
N PRO A 50 12.97 -7.91 10.20
CA PRO A 50 11.63 -8.32 10.61
C PRO A 50 11.60 -9.59 11.49
N LYS A 51 12.55 -10.51 11.31
CA LYS A 51 12.65 -11.71 12.13
C LYS A 51 13.05 -11.45 13.57
N ASP A 52 13.73 -10.35 13.86
CA ASP A 52 14.22 -10.02 15.20
C ASP A 52 13.07 -9.64 16.17
N PHE A 53 11.88 -9.35 15.63
CA PHE A 53 10.68 -9.15 16.43
C PHE A 53 10.13 -10.45 17.05
N GLY A 54 10.66 -11.62 16.68
CA GLY A 54 10.25 -12.91 17.25
C GLY A 54 9.00 -13.51 16.62
N ASN A 55 8.34 -14.43 17.34
CA ASN A 55 7.18 -15.15 16.84
C ASN A 55 5.96 -14.21 16.70
N CYS A 56 5.33 -14.22 15.53
CA CYS A 56 4.20 -13.36 15.16
C CYS A 56 2.89 -13.63 15.91
N LEU A 57 2.72 -14.81 16.52
CA LEU A 57 1.53 -15.17 17.32
C LEU A 57 1.56 -14.59 18.73
N ASN A 58 2.72 -14.10 19.17
CA ASN A 58 2.82 -13.27 20.37
C ASN A 58 2.37 -11.84 20.02
N LEU A 59 1.32 -11.36 20.70
CA LEU A 59 0.73 -10.05 20.41
C LEU A 59 1.66 -8.88 20.74
N ASP A 60 2.57 -9.02 21.71
CA ASP A 60 3.55 -7.97 22.02
C ASP A 60 4.55 -7.81 20.87
N ASN A 61 5.01 -8.94 20.31
CA ASN A 61 5.87 -8.96 19.12
C ASN A 61 5.18 -8.35 17.90
N LEU A 62 3.91 -8.73 17.67
CA LEU A 62 3.08 -8.16 16.61
C LEU A 62 2.93 -6.64 16.77
N ASN A 63 2.60 -6.18 17.97
CA ASN A 63 2.40 -4.76 18.24
C ASN A 63 3.70 -3.97 18.14
N ALA A 64 4.84 -4.54 18.54
CA ALA A 64 6.15 -3.93 18.35
C ALA A 64 6.49 -3.77 16.87
N TYR A 65 6.26 -4.81 16.06
CA TYR A 65 6.51 -4.75 14.62
C TYR A 65 5.56 -3.78 13.91
N ARG A 66 4.27 -3.77 14.26
CA ARG A 66 3.29 -2.79 13.74
C ARG A 66 3.69 -1.36 14.09
N ARG A 67 4.14 -1.10 15.32
CA ARG A 67 4.63 0.21 15.74
C ARG A 67 5.86 0.65 14.94
N GLN A 68 6.81 -0.24 14.69
CA GLN A 68 7.98 0.04 13.85
C GLN A 68 7.57 0.46 12.42
N LEU A 69 6.47 -0.08 11.91
CA LEU A 69 5.91 0.25 10.60
C LEU A 69 5.02 1.50 10.60
N GLY A 70 4.88 2.20 11.73
CA GLY A 70 4.06 3.41 11.84
C GLY A 70 2.60 3.16 12.27
N TYR A 71 2.25 1.96 12.75
CA TYR A 71 0.91 1.59 13.21
C TYR A 71 0.91 1.37 14.74
N PRO A 72 0.87 2.44 15.57
CA PRO A 72 1.11 2.35 17.01
C PRO A 72 -0.09 1.82 17.83
N ARG A 73 -1.29 1.78 17.24
CA ARG A 73 -2.51 1.33 17.93
C ARG A 73 -2.50 -0.19 18.15
N THR A 74 -2.84 -0.62 19.35
CA THR A 74 -2.80 -2.04 19.75
C THR A 74 -4.19 -2.65 19.95
N ASP A 75 -5.25 -1.85 19.84
CA ASP A 75 -6.65 -2.26 19.97
C ASP A 75 -7.27 -2.76 18.65
N ASN A 76 -6.49 -2.76 17.56
CA ASN A 76 -6.93 -3.21 16.25
C ASN A 76 -7.14 -4.74 16.21
N ILE A 77 -8.15 -5.15 15.47
CA ILE A 77 -8.47 -6.57 15.30
C ILE A 77 -7.43 -7.20 14.38
N CYS A 78 -6.70 -8.17 14.92
CA CYS A 78 -5.65 -8.88 14.20
C CYS A 78 -5.95 -10.38 14.12
N VAL A 79 -5.74 -10.98 12.95
CA VAL A 79 -5.92 -12.43 12.73
C VAL A 79 -4.76 -13.01 11.92
N TYR A 80 -4.36 -14.23 12.26
CA TYR A 80 -3.46 -15.02 11.43
C TYR A 80 -4.26 -15.66 10.28
N GLY A 81 -3.76 -15.52 9.06
CA GLY A 81 -4.42 -16.01 7.85
C GLY A 81 -3.47 -16.74 6.91
N TYR A 82 -4.00 -17.75 6.22
CA TYR A 82 -3.35 -18.46 5.13
C TYR A 82 -3.91 -18.01 3.79
N PHE A 83 -3.06 -17.46 2.94
CA PHE A 83 -3.42 -17.00 1.62
C PHE A 83 -3.45 -18.17 0.64
N PHE A 84 -4.49 -18.22 -0.17
CA PHE A 84 -4.61 -19.22 -1.22
C PHE A 84 -4.97 -18.53 -2.53
N SER A 85 -4.15 -18.76 -3.56
CA SER A 85 -4.48 -18.32 -4.91
C SER A 85 -5.51 -19.27 -5.50
N THR A 86 -6.64 -18.73 -5.96
CA THR A 86 -7.68 -19.52 -6.67
C THR A 86 -7.66 -19.36 -8.18
N GLY A 87 -6.59 -18.83 -8.78
CA GLY A 87 -6.49 -18.73 -10.24
C GLY A 87 -5.57 -17.60 -10.73
N ALA A 88 -5.61 -17.34 -12.03
CA ALA A 88 -4.89 -16.24 -12.69
C ALA A 88 -5.49 -14.89 -12.28
N ILE A 89 -5.10 -14.40 -11.10
CA ILE A 89 -5.47 -13.07 -10.61
C ILE A 89 -4.40 -12.10 -11.08
N VAL A 90 -4.80 -11.04 -11.79
CA VAL A 90 -3.95 -9.90 -12.06
C VAL A 90 -3.84 -9.11 -10.76
N LEU A 91 -2.77 -9.36 -9.99
CA LEU A 91 -2.49 -8.63 -8.76
C LEU A 91 -1.59 -7.43 -9.11
N LEU A 92 -2.16 -6.21 -9.09
CA LEU A 92 -1.41 -4.96 -9.31
C LEU A 92 -1.39 -4.12 -8.03
N GLY A 93 -0.33 -3.31 -7.88
CA GLY A 93 -0.17 -2.44 -6.71
C GLY A 93 0.08 -3.22 -5.41
N PRO A 94 -0.36 -2.70 -4.24
CA PRO A 94 -0.05 -3.31 -2.94
C PRO A 94 -0.49 -4.77 -2.82
N ILE A 95 -1.59 -5.15 -3.46
CA ILE A 95 -2.07 -6.53 -3.45
C ILE A 95 -1.10 -7.48 -4.18
N GLY A 96 -0.44 -7.01 -5.25
CA GLY A 96 0.57 -7.78 -6.00
C GLY A 96 1.87 -8.02 -5.24
N ALA A 97 2.16 -7.22 -4.22
CA ALA A 97 3.34 -7.42 -3.37
C ALA A 97 3.18 -8.61 -2.39
N LEU A 98 1.98 -9.18 -2.27
CA LEU A 98 1.68 -10.24 -1.32
C LEU A 98 2.08 -11.62 -1.87
N THR A 99 3.33 -12.02 -1.65
CA THR A 99 3.84 -13.33 -2.13
C THR A 99 3.95 -14.40 -1.04
N SER A 100 3.86 -14.03 0.24
CA SER A 100 3.88 -14.98 1.36
C SER A 100 2.61 -15.83 1.41
N LYS A 101 2.74 -17.05 1.95
CA LYS A 101 1.57 -17.93 2.18
C LYS A 101 0.81 -17.60 3.45
N TYR A 102 1.48 -17.00 4.43
CA TYR A 102 0.91 -16.71 5.74
C TYR A 102 1.10 -15.24 6.06
N TYR A 103 0.09 -14.65 6.70
CA TYR A 103 0.11 -13.25 7.11
C TYR A 103 -0.53 -13.07 8.49
N MET A 104 -0.01 -12.10 9.25
CA MET A 104 -0.82 -11.41 10.24
C MET A 104 -1.60 -10.33 9.50
N ILE A 105 -2.92 -10.33 9.65
CA ILE A 105 -3.84 -9.41 9.00
C ILE A 105 -4.38 -8.50 10.09
N SER A 106 -4.03 -7.22 10.03
CA SER A 106 -4.52 -6.20 10.96
C SER A 106 -5.52 -5.29 10.26
N PHE A 107 -6.70 -5.14 10.85
CA PHE A 107 -7.72 -4.20 10.40
C PHE A 107 -7.45 -2.86 11.08
N GLU A 108 -6.77 -1.98 10.34
CA GLU A 108 -6.40 -0.64 10.79
C GLU A 108 -7.56 0.35 10.56
N LYS A 109 -7.39 1.60 10.98
CA LYS A 109 -8.45 2.63 10.90
C LYS A 109 -8.86 2.92 9.45
N ASP A 110 -7.90 2.93 8.54
CA ASP A 110 -7.99 3.41 7.17
C ASP A 110 -7.82 2.29 6.12
N GLY A 111 -7.51 1.07 6.55
CA GLY A 111 -7.32 -0.05 5.64
C GLY A 111 -6.94 -1.36 6.33
N ILE A 112 -6.44 -2.29 5.53
CA ILE A 112 -6.00 -3.60 5.99
C ILE A 112 -4.49 -3.70 5.79
N LEU A 113 -3.78 -3.94 6.89
CA LEU A 113 -2.35 -4.19 6.91
C LEU A 113 -2.09 -5.69 6.90
N PHE A 114 -1.32 -6.15 5.93
CA PHE A 114 -0.85 -7.52 5.79
C PHE A 114 0.63 -7.55 6.15
N LEU A 115 1.00 -8.42 7.09
CA LEU A 115 2.37 -8.59 7.56
C LEU A 115 2.83 -10.01 7.24
N GLY A 116 3.77 -10.13 6.29
CA GLY A 116 4.22 -11.42 5.77
C GLY A 116 4.93 -12.26 6.82
N ILE A 117 4.61 -13.55 6.84
CA ILE A 117 5.15 -14.52 7.79
C ILE A 117 5.91 -15.62 7.03
N GLY A 118 7.12 -15.91 7.49
CA GLY A 118 7.94 -17.03 7.03
C GLY A 118 7.51 -18.37 7.65
N MET A 119 8.10 -19.48 7.18
CA MET A 119 7.73 -20.83 7.66
C MET A 119 7.95 -21.05 9.17
N THR A 120 8.86 -20.29 9.79
CA THR A 120 9.16 -20.36 11.22
C THR A 120 8.27 -19.45 12.08
N GLN A 121 7.17 -18.92 11.52
CA GLN A 121 6.25 -17.99 12.21
C GLN A 121 6.88 -16.66 12.64
N HIS A 122 7.97 -16.26 11.99
CA HIS A 122 8.57 -14.93 12.15
C HIS A 122 8.18 -14.04 10.97
N PHE A 123 8.16 -12.72 11.19
CA PHE A 123 7.90 -11.79 10.11
C PHE A 123 9.03 -11.86 9.06
N ASN A 124 8.69 -11.62 7.79
CA ASN A 124 9.64 -11.70 6.69
C ASN A 124 9.78 -10.40 5.90
N GLY A 125 9.17 -9.31 6.35
CA GLY A 125 9.23 -8.00 5.71
C GLY A 125 8.31 -7.82 4.51
N GLN A 126 7.63 -8.86 4.03
CA GLN A 126 6.66 -8.75 2.94
C GLN A 126 5.35 -8.17 3.46
N ASN A 127 5.36 -6.87 3.71
CA ASN A 127 4.20 -6.16 4.20
C ASN A 127 3.47 -5.48 3.05
N SER A 128 2.15 -5.35 3.18
CA SER A 128 1.36 -4.55 2.27
C SER A 128 0.22 -3.88 3.00
N PHE A 129 -0.14 -2.69 2.56
CA PHE A 129 -1.28 -1.96 3.09
C PHE A 129 -2.28 -1.68 1.97
N VAL A 130 -3.56 -1.95 2.22
CA VAL A 130 -4.65 -1.70 1.28
C VAL A 130 -5.65 -0.76 1.94
N ASN A 131 -5.79 0.46 1.42
CA ASN A 131 -6.76 1.43 1.93
C ASN A 131 -8.19 0.94 1.73
N PHE A 132 -9.09 1.25 2.67
CA PHE A 132 -10.51 0.97 2.49
C PHE A 132 -11.10 1.72 1.28
N SER A 133 -10.57 2.90 0.93
CA SER A 133 -10.99 3.63 -0.28
C SER A 133 -10.67 2.90 -1.58
N ASP A 134 -9.69 2.00 -1.57
CA ASP A 134 -9.29 1.19 -2.73
C ASP A 134 -10.02 -0.16 -2.78
N ILE A 135 -10.77 -0.52 -1.74
CA ILE A 135 -11.45 -1.81 -1.59
C ILE A 135 -12.90 -1.69 -2.08
N SER A 136 -13.26 -2.52 -3.05
CA SER A 136 -14.63 -2.60 -3.56
C SER A 136 -15.52 -3.52 -2.74
N SER A 137 -14.97 -4.54 -2.09
CA SER A 137 -15.73 -5.37 -1.13
C SER A 137 -14.84 -6.11 -0.15
N ILE A 138 -15.33 -6.28 1.08
CA ILE A 138 -14.79 -7.22 2.08
C ILE A 138 -15.89 -8.23 2.40
N LYS A 139 -15.60 -9.53 2.26
CA LYS A 139 -16.51 -10.60 2.68
C LYS A 139 -15.82 -11.53 3.67
N PHE A 140 -16.55 -11.90 4.72
CA PHE A 140 -16.06 -12.82 5.74
C PHE A 140 -17.04 -14.00 5.88
N THR A 141 -16.75 -15.11 5.21
CA THR A 141 -17.66 -16.26 5.17
C THR A 141 -17.28 -17.29 6.22
N ASN A 142 -18.25 -17.77 7.00
CA ASN A 142 -18.05 -18.84 7.96
C ASN A 142 -18.08 -20.21 7.26
N VAL A 143 -16.97 -20.95 7.26
CA VAL A 143 -16.83 -22.24 6.57
C VAL A 143 -16.15 -23.27 7.47
N GLY A 144 -16.96 -24.13 8.11
CA GLY A 144 -16.45 -25.21 8.97
C GLY A 144 -15.56 -24.69 10.11
N MET A 145 -14.30 -25.12 10.12
CA MET A 145 -13.29 -24.70 11.12
C MET A 145 -12.57 -23.39 10.80
N ASN A 146 -12.93 -22.73 9.68
CA ASN A 146 -12.30 -21.50 9.22
C ASN A 146 -13.33 -20.41 8.95
N TYR A 147 -12.84 -19.18 8.89
CA TYR A 147 -13.45 -18.11 8.13
C TYR A 147 -12.69 -17.94 6.81
N HIS A 148 -13.40 -17.54 5.77
CA HIS A 148 -12.81 -17.15 4.49
C HIS A 148 -12.95 -15.64 4.35
N LEU A 149 -11.82 -14.94 4.35
CA LEU A 149 -11.72 -13.52 4.03
C LEU A 149 -11.51 -13.37 2.53
N ASP A 150 -12.35 -12.58 1.89
CA ASP A 150 -12.25 -12.18 0.49
C ASP A 150 -12.24 -10.64 0.43
N VAL A 151 -11.13 -10.06 -0.01
CA VAL A 151 -10.95 -8.62 -0.17
C VAL A 151 -10.78 -8.33 -1.66
N LYS A 152 -11.72 -7.59 -2.23
CA LYS A 152 -11.72 -7.21 -3.65
C LYS A 152 -11.38 -5.75 -3.81
N SER A 153 -10.61 -5.45 -4.85
CA SER A 153 -10.34 -4.12 -5.35
C SER A 153 -10.35 -4.14 -6.89
N PRO A 154 -10.42 -2.99 -7.56
CA PRO A 154 -10.18 -2.92 -9.01
C PRO A 154 -8.80 -3.46 -9.44
N LYS A 155 -7.83 -3.51 -8.51
CA LYS A 155 -6.44 -3.92 -8.75
C LYS A 155 -6.16 -5.39 -8.42
N GLY A 156 -7.16 -6.14 -7.97
CA GLY A 156 -7.03 -7.55 -7.63
C GLY A 156 -7.87 -8.00 -6.44
N GLU A 157 -7.78 -9.29 -6.14
CA GLU A 157 -8.53 -9.98 -5.09
C GLU A 157 -7.56 -10.72 -4.17
N ILE A 158 -7.78 -10.62 -2.86
CA ILE A 158 -7.08 -11.38 -1.84
C ILE A 158 -8.06 -12.36 -1.22
N LYS A 159 -7.67 -13.64 -1.16
CA LYS A 159 -8.41 -14.67 -0.43
C LYS A 159 -7.55 -15.31 0.64
N ALA A 160 -8.05 -15.29 1.87
CA ALA A 160 -7.37 -15.88 3.02
C ALA A 160 -8.30 -16.80 3.82
N LYS A 161 -7.77 -17.95 4.26
CA LYS A 161 -8.40 -18.81 5.26
C LYS A 161 -7.89 -18.40 6.63
N ILE A 162 -8.81 -18.18 7.55
CA ILE A 162 -8.53 -17.76 8.92
C ILE A 162 -9.07 -18.86 9.83
N GLY A 163 -8.18 -19.63 10.45
CA GLY A 163 -8.57 -20.65 11.41
C GLY A 163 -9.31 -20.02 12.58
N LYS A 164 -10.42 -20.64 13.01
CA LYS A 164 -11.19 -20.18 14.19
C LYS A 164 -10.47 -20.37 15.51
N LEU A 165 -9.40 -21.16 15.51
CA LEU A 165 -8.61 -21.48 16.68
C LEU A 165 -7.15 -21.64 16.25
N ILE A 166 -6.26 -21.10 17.07
CA ILE A 166 -4.86 -21.50 17.12
C ILE A 166 -4.62 -21.91 18.58
N LEU A 167 -4.05 -23.10 18.79
CA LEU A 167 -3.82 -23.63 20.13
C LEU A 167 -2.94 -22.68 20.95
N GLY A 168 -3.38 -22.33 22.16
CA GLY A 168 -2.68 -21.38 23.03
C GLY A 168 -2.94 -19.90 22.72
N HIS A 169 -3.76 -19.58 21.71
CA HIS A 169 -4.00 -18.22 21.25
C HIS A 169 -5.49 -17.92 21.08
N SER A 170 -6.20 -17.65 22.19
CA SER A 170 -7.66 -17.39 22.18
C SER A 170 -8.05 -16.17 21.35
N TRP A 171 -7.17 -15.17 21.31
CA TRP A 171 -7.35 -13.93 20.54
C TRP A 171 -7.70 -14.20 19.08
N GLN A 172 -7.20 -15.28 18.47
CA GLN A 172 -7.50 -15.63 17.09
C GLN A 172 -9.00 -15.90 16.90
N GLY A 173 -9.60 -16.69 17.80
CA GLY A 173 -11.02 -17.05 17.71
C GLY A 173 -11.92 -15.89 18.08
N GLU A 174 -11.55 -15.11 19.11
CA GLU A 174 -12.27 -13.91 19.52
C GLU A 174 -12.28 -12.85 18.40
N ASN A 175 -11.12 -12.59 17.80
CA ASN A 175 -10.99 -11.63 16.71
C ASN A 175 -11.70 -12.12 15.44
N GLY A 176 -11.62 -13.42 15.12
CA GLY A 176 -12.37 -14.00 14.02
C GLY A 176 -13.89 -13.82 14.15
N LYS A 177 -14.44 -13.98 15.36
CA LYS A 177 -15.87 -13.72 15.63
C LYS A 177 -16.23 -12.25 15.42
N LYS A 178 -15.44 -11.32 15.95
CA LYS A 178 -15.65 -9.87 15.75
C LYS A 178 -15.63 -9.50 14.26
N LEU A 179 -14.69 -10.03 13.48
CA LEU A 179 -14.64 -9.81 12.03
C LEU A 179 -15.88 -10.38 11.32
N TYR A 180 -16.38 -11.53 11.76
CA TYR A 180 -17.61 -12.11 11.22
C TYR A 180 -18.85 -11.28 11.57
N GLU A 181 -18.90 -10.65 12.75
CA GLU A 181 -19.99 -9.73 13.09
C GLU A 181 -19.98 -8.47 12.22
N MET A 182 -18.79 -7.96 11.88
CA MET A 182 -18.64 -6.75 11.06
C MET A 182 -18.81 -6.99 9.55
N TYR A 183 -18.26 -8.09 9.03
CA TYR A 183 -18.13 -8.34 7.59
C TYR A 183 -18.79 -9.66 7.15
N GLY A 184 -19.48 -10.35 8.07
CA GLY A 184 -20.21 -11.57 7.77
C GLY A 184 -21.38 -11.32 6.84
N GLN A 185 -21.55 -12.21 5.86
CA GLN A 185 -22.79 -12.24 5.09
C GLN A 185 -23.87 -12.88 5.96
N LYS A 186 -25.02 -12.21 6.09
CA LYS A 186 -26.26 -12.78 6.63
C LYS A 186 -26.95 -13.59 5.54
#